data_AF-A0A4U3AC53-F1
#
_entry.id   AF-A0A4U3AC53-F1
#
_cell.length_a   1.000
_cell.length_b   1.000
_cell.length_c   1.000
_cell.angle_alpha   90.00
_cell.angle_beta   90.00
_cell.angle_gamma   90.00
#
_symmetry.space_group_name_H-M   'P 1'
#
loop_
_entity.id
_entity.type
_entity.pdbx_description
1 polymer ?
#
loop_
_entity_poly.entity_id
_entity_poly.type
_entity_poly.pdbx_seq_one_letter_code
_entity_poly.pdbx_strand_id
1 'polypeptide(L)' 'YKHSVENIKRTKNGLWEVKVHDMNSGKIEHHTAKFVFIGGGGGSLPLLQKTGIPESKHIGGFPVSGLFMVCKNPKVV' A
#
# COMPACT_ATOMS: atom_id res chain seq x y z
N TYR A 1 -0.84 10.76 9.43
CA TYR A 1 -1.24 10.90 8.01
C TYR A 1 -0.06 11.05 7.04
N LYS A 2 1.20 10.81 7.44
CA LYS A 2 2.38 10.88 6.56
C LYS A 2 3.35 9.73 6.79
N HIS A 3 2.79 8.53 6.93
CA HIS A 3 3.56 7.30 7.11
C HIS A 3 3.47 6.47 5.83
N SER A 4 4.61 6.12 5.26
CA SER A 4 4.70 5.26 4.09
C SER A 4 5.21 3.89 4.51
N VAL A 5 4.51 2.82 4.11
CA VAL A 5 4.99 1.45 4.34
C VAL A 5 5.99 1.10 3.24
N GLU A 6 7.24 0.92 3.63
CA GLU A 6 8.31 0.61 2.68
C GLU A 6 8.52 -0.89 2.51
N ASN A 7 8.26 -1.69 3.54
CA ASN A 7 8.44 -3.15 3.48
C ASN A 7 7.54 -3.89 4.48
N ILE A 8 7.21 -5.14 4.15
CA ILE A 8 6.47 -6.07 5.01
C ILE A 8 7.16 -7.42 4.91
N LYS A 9 7.53 -8.04 6.03
CA LYS A 9 8.16 -9.38 6.03
C LYS A 9 7.70 -10.21 7.20
N ARG A 10 7.79 -11.53 7.06
CA ARG A 10 7.60 -12.47 8.19
C ARG A 10 8.88 -12.56 9.00
N THR A 11 8.77 -12.45 10.32
CA THR A 11 9.87 -12.64 11.25
C THR A 11 10.07 -14.14 11.55
N LYS A 12 11.21 -14.50 12.15
CA LYS A 12 11.52 -15.90 12.53
C LYS A 12 10.52 -16.48 13.55
N ASN A 13 9.93 -15.63 14.39
CA ASN A 13 8.91 -16.02 15.37
C ASN A 13 7.47 -15.97 14.82
N GLY A 14 7.31 -15.84 13.49
CA GLY A 14 6.00 -15.93 12.83
C GLY A 14 5.13 -14.68 12.94
N LEU A 15 5.65 -13.56 13.47
CA LEU A 15 5.00 -12.25 13.42
C LEU A 15 5.25 -11.59 12.05
N TRP A 16 4.49 -10.53 11.78
CA TRP A 16 4.76 -9.61 10.70
C TRP A 16 5.55 -8.43 11.23
N GLU A 17 6.60 -8.03 10.51
CA GLU A 17 7.29 -6.76 10.73
C GLU A 17 6.98 -5.82 9.55
N VAL A 18 6.59 -4.59 9.87
CA VAL A 18 6.29 -3.53 8.91
C VAL A 18 7.31 -2.42 9.08
N LYS A 19 8.04 -2.11 8.01
CA LYS A 19 8.96 -0.96 7.94
C LYS A 19 8.19 0.26 7.50
N VAL A 20 8.12 1.27 8.35
CA VAL A 20 7.35 2.50 8.14
C VAL A 20 8.31 3.68 8.10
N HIS A 21 8.17 4.53 7.09
CA HIS A 21 8.87 5.81 7.00
C HIS A 21 7.92 6.94 7.36
N ASP A 22 8.20 7.64 8.46
CA ASP A 22 7.54 8.89 8.80
C ASP A 22 8.11 10.03 7.95
N MET A 23 7.33 10.50 6.98
CA MET A 23 7.75 11.56 6.06
C MET A 23 7.82 12.94 6.71
N ASN A 24 7.30 13.12 7.94
CA ASN A 24 7.48 14.38 8.66
C ASN A 24 8.85 14.45 9.33
N SER A 25 9.23 13.39 10.04
CA SER A 25 10.47 13.36 10.82
C SER A 25 11.65 12.75 10.08
N GLY A 26 11.41 12.08 8.95
CA GLY A 26 12.40 11.28 8.22
C GLY A 26 12.79 9.98 8.93
N LYS A 27 12.13 9.63 10.03
CA LYS A 27 12.45 8.44 10.82
C LYS A 27 11.91 7.18 10.17
N ILE A 28 12.69 6.11 10.32
CA ILE A 28 12.30 4.75 9.97
C ILE A 28 11.89 4.04 11.25
N GLU A 29 10.69 3.52 11.27
CA GLU A 29 10.10 2.75 12.37
C GLU A 29 9.84 1.31 11.94
N HIS A 30 9.91 0.40 12.90
CA HIS A 30 9.60 -1.01 12.70
C HIS A 30 8.51 -1.43 13.68
N HIS A 31 7.37 -1.84 13.14
CA HIS A 31 6.21 -2.26 13.92
C HIS A 31 5.99 -3.75 13.75
N THR A 32 5.69 -4.47 14.83
CA THR A 32 5.39 -5.90 14.78
C THR A 32 3.92 -6.18 15.08
N ALA A 33 3.32 -7.14 14.37
CA ALA A 33 1.93 -7.52 14.56
C ALA A 33 1.72 -9.01 14.30
N LYS A 34 0.73 -9.61 14.98
CA LYS A 34 0.31 -10.99 14.71
C LYS A 34 -0.40 -11.13 13.36
N PHE A 35 -1.16 -10.09 12.97
CA PHE A 35 -1.94 -10.03 11.74
C PHE A 35 -1.76 -8.66 11.08
N VAL A 36 -1.74 -8.64 9.75
CA VAL A 36 -1.63 -7.43 8.92
C VAL A 36 -2.67 -7.52 7.82
N PHE A 37 -3.40 -6.42 7.62
CA PHE A 37 -4.32 -6.24 6.50
C PHE A 37 -3.76 -5.16 5.56
N ILE A 38 -3.67 -5.45 4.25
CA ILE A 38 -3.17 -4.51 3.24
C ILE A 38 -4.37 -3.87 2.54
N GLY A 39 -4.66 -2.61 2.89
CA GLY A 39 -5.76 -1.81 2.32
C GLY A 39 -5.26 -0.55 1.61
N GLY A 40 -4.32 -0.66 0.66
CA GLY A 40 -3.66 0.47 0.00
C GLY A 40 -4.26 0.88 -1.35
N GLY A 41 -5.49 0.46 -1.67
CA GLY A 41 -6.07 0.64 -3.01
C GLY A 41 -5.17 0.03 -4.09
N GLY A 42 -4.90 0.78 -5.17
CA GLY A 42 -3.98 0.37 -6.23
C GLY A 42 -2.54 0.09 -5.75
N GLY A 43 -2.13 0.63 -4.60
CA GLY A 43 -0.82 0.38 -4.00
C GLY A 43 -0.71 -0.93 -3.20
N SER A 44 -1.79 -1.72 -3.11
CA SER A 44 -1.80 -2.95 -2.31
C SER A 44 -0.94 -4.06 -2.89
N LEU A 45 -0.92 -4.22 -4.22
CA LEU A 45 -0.18 -5.30 -4.87
C LEU A 45 1.34 -5.22 -4.65
N PRO A 46 2.00 -4.07 -4.81
CA PRO A 46 3.43 -3.94 -4.49
C PRO A 46 3.75 -4.30 -3.03
N LEU A 47 2.87 -3.96 -2.07
CA LEU A 47 3.05 -4.34 -0.67
C LEU A 47 2.87 -5.84 -0.45
N LEU A 48 1.89 -6.45 -1.11
CA LEU A 48 1.66 -7.89 -1.08
C LEU A 48 2.87 -8.65 -1.65
N GLN A 49 3.43 -8.22 -2.77
CA GLN A 49 4.62 -8.82 -3.38
C GLN A 49 5.85 -8.74 -2.46
N LYS A 50 6.01 -7.65 -1.71
CA LYS A 50 7.10 -7.50 -0.73
C LYS A 50 7.04 -8.51 0.42
N THR A 51 5.86 -9.06 0.73
CA THR A 51 5.72 -10.08 1.78
C THR A 51 6.49 -11.37 1.48
N GLY A 52 6.75 -11.65 0.20
CA GLY A 52 7.43 -12.86 -0.27
C GLY A 52 6.63 -14.15 -0.09
N ILE A 53 5.36 -14.09 0.32
CA ILE A 53 4.52 -15.28 0.45
C ILE A 53 4.24 -15.89 -0.94
N PRO A 54 4.16 -17.22 -1.08
CA PRO A 54 3.94 -17.89 -2.36
C PRO A 54 2.73 -17.35 -3.13
N GLU A 55 1.64 -17.07 -2.43
CA GLU A 55 0.37 -16.60 -2.99
C GLU A 55 0.51 -15.24 -3.68
N SER A 56 1.46 -14.40 -3.25
CA SER A 56 1.69 -13.08 -3.86
C SER A 56 2.20 -13.15 -5.30
N LYS A 57 2.83 -14.27 -5.70
CA LYS A 57 3.43 -14.44 -7.04
C LYS A 57 2.41 -14.65 -8.15
N HIS A 58 1.20 -15.09 -7.78
CA HIS A 58 0.15 -15.45 -8.72
C HIS A 58 -0.96 -14.38 -8.80
N ILE A 59 -0.76 -13.24 -8.16
CA ILE A 59 -1.70 -12.12 -8.15
C ILE A 59 -1.16 -11.00 -9.04
N GLY A 60 -1.95 -10.63 -10.04
CA GLY A 60 -1.70 -9.49 -10.92
C GLY A 60 -2.66 -8.35 -10.63
N GLY A 61 -2.24 -7.13 -10.95
CA GLY A 61 -3.06 -5.94 -10.89
C GLY A 61 -3.27 -5.42 -12.30
N PHE A 62 -4.52 -5.13 -12.66
CA PHE A 62 -4.85 -4.48 -13.92
C PHE A 62 -5.31 -3.04 -13.62
N PRO A 63 -4.41 -2.05 -13.68
CA PRO A 63 -4.76 -0.68 -13.37
C PRO A 63 -5.69 -0.11 -14.45
N VAL A 64 -6.88 0.33 -14.04
CA VAL A 64 -7.84 1.02 -14.90
C VAL A 64 -7.85 2.50 -14.53
N SER A 65 -7.71 3.37 -15.54
CA SER A 65 -7.81 4.81 -15.38
C SER A 65 -9.22 5.31 -15.67
N GLY A 66 -9.55 6.47 -15.12
CA GLY A 66 -10.79 7.19 -15.40
C GLY A 66 -10.52 8.68 -15.47
N LEU A 67 -11.29 9.39 -16.31
CA LEU A 67 -11.23 10.84 -16.43
C LEU A 67 -12.57 11.43 -16.02
N PHE A 68 -12.52 12.45 -15.17
CA PHE A 68 -13.68 13.23 -14.78
C PHE A 68 -13.64 14.56 -15.53
N MET A 69 -14.65 14.81 -16.36
CA MET A 69 -14.82 16.07 -17.08
C MET A 69 -15.91 16.90 -16.41
N VAL A 70 -15.68 18.21 -16.26
CA VAL A 70 -16.64 19.13 -15.65
C VAL A 70 -16.87 20.29 -16.62
N CYS A 71 -18.13 20.51 -17.02
CA CYS A 71 -18.53 21.71 -17.74
C CYS A 71 -18.89 22.82 -16.75
N LYS A 72 -18.28 24.00 -16.92
CA LYS A 72 -18.57 25.19 -16.10
C LYS A 72 -19.40 26.24 -16.83
N ASN A 73 -19.83 25.97 -18.06
CA ASN A 73 -20.56 26.94 -18.87
C ASN A 73 -22.08 26.80 -18.63
N PRO A 74 -22.73 27.72 -17.89
CA PRO A 74 -24.16 27.65 -17.59
C PRO A 74 -25.05 27.89 -18.81
N LYS A 75 -24.50 28.24 -19.98
CA LYS A 75 -25.26 28.33 -21.23
C LYS A 75 -25.36 26.99 -21.97
N VAL A 76 -24.58 25.99 -21.55
CA VAL A 76 -24.48 24.67 -22.22
C VAL A 76 -25.02 23.55 -21.34
N VAL A 77 -24.87 23.66 -20.01
CA VAL A 77 -25.46 22.74 -19.03
C VAL A 77 -26.85 23.19 -18.60
#